data_AF-A0A2S7L2F7-F1
#
_entry.id   AF-A0A2S7L2F7-F1
#
_cell.length_a   1.000
_cell.length_b   1.000
_cell.length_c   1.000
_cell.angle_alpha   90.00
_cell.angle_beta   90.00
_cell.angle_gamma   90.00
#
_symmetry.space_group_name_H-M   'P 1'
#
loop_
_entity.id
_entity.type
_entity.pdbx_description
1 polymer ?
#
loop_
_entity_poly.entity_id
_entity_poly.type
_entity_poly.pdbx_seq_one_letter_code
_entity_poly.pdbx_strand_id
1 'polypeptide(L)'
;MSKSNLAPKMAITTEYHNQKVYDSYRYMENLKDSIFLNWVKEQETQTKEALNSISNRKILLYKISSLEKKNTATFSLLKITDNNTHFY
;
A
#
# COMPACT_ATOMS: atom_id res chain seq x y z
N MET A 1 -26.69 -1.14 -5.66
CA MET A 1 -26.30 0.24 -5.31
C MET A 1 -24.95 0.17 -4.62
N SER A 2 -23.90 0.80 -5.17
CA SER A 2 -22.59 0.79 -4.50
C SER A 2 -22.68 1.65 -3.25
N LYS A 3 -22.39 1.05 -2.09
CA LYS A 3 -22.27 1.79 -0.83
C LYS A 3 -21.04 2.69 -0.97
N SER A 4 -21.25 4.00 -1.02
CA SER A 4 -20.19 5.00 -1.04
C SER A 4 -19.33 4.85 0.23
N ASN A 5 -18.15 4.24 0.12
CA ASN A 5 -17.19 4.03 1.21
C ASN A 5 -16.32 5.28 1.46
N LEU A 6 -16.99 6.42 1.52
CA LEU A 6 -16.33 7.68 1.85
C LEU A 6 -16.16 7.77 3.36
N ALA A 7 -15.00 8.25 3.78
CA ALA A 7 -14.74 8.50 5.18
C ALA A 7 -15.71 9.56 5.75
N PRO A 8 -16.18 9.39 7.00
CA PRO A 8 -16.93 10.42 7.70
C PRO A 8 -16.17 11.75 7.74
N LYS A 9 -16.87 12.85 7.50
CA LYS A 9 -16.30 14.20 7.66
C LYS A 9 -16.63 14.73 9.05
N MET A 10 -15.63 15.20 9.77
CA MET A 10 -15.81 15.85 11.07
C MET A 10 -15.73 17.37 10.94
N ALA A 11 -16.44 18.11 11.80
CA ALA A 11 -16.41 19.57 11.77
C ALA A 11 -15.20 20.13 12.55
N ILE A 12 -13.97 19.80 12.13
CA ILE A 12 -12.74 20.22 12.80
C ILE A 12 -12.13 21.40 12.05
N THR A 13 -11.86 22.49 12.77
CA THR A 13 -11.26 23.72 12.24
C THR A 13 -10.12 24.16 13.15
N THR A 14 -9.03 24.66 12.57
CA THR A 14 -7.91 25.28 13.30
C THR A 14 -7.67 26.68 12.76
N GLU A 15 -7.27 27.62 13.63
CA GLU A 15 -6.95 29.00 13.23
C GLU A 15 -5.45 29.26 13.29
N TYR A 16 -4.89 29.78 12.20
CA TYR A 16 -3.48 30.19 12.09
C TYR A 16 -3.42 31.61 11.55
N HIS A 17 -2.82 32.55 12.28
CA HIS A 17 -2.70 33.95 11.84
C HIS A 17 -4.03 34.54 11.33
N ASN A 18 -5.12 34.35 12.08
CA ASN A 18 -6.48 34.78 11.73
C ASN A 18 -7.08 34.11 10.47
N GLN A 19 -6.46 33.05 9.96
CA GLN A 19 -6.98 32.23 8.88
C GLN A 19 -7.53 30.92 9.43
N LYS A 20 -8.78 30.60 9.10
CA LYS A 20 -9.42 29.34 9.48
C LYS A 20 -9.12 28.26 8.44
N VAL A 21 -8.57 27.14 8.88
CA VAL A 21 -8.29 25.95 8.08
C VAL A 21 -9.22 24.84 8.52
N TYR A 22 -10.02 24.34 7.58
CA TYR A 22 -10.95 23.24 7.81
C TYR A 22 -10.28 21.91 7.46
N ASP A 23 -10.25 20.99 8.42
CA ASP A 23 -9.60 19.69 8.29
C ASP A 23 -10.54 18.58 8.77
N SER A 24 -11.44 18.14 7.89
CA SER A 24 -12.46 17.15 8.23
C SER A 24 -11.93 15.79 8.66
N TYR A 25 -10.67 15.50 8.34
CA TYR A 25 -10.08 14.17 8.47
C TYR A 25 -8.95 14.12 9.50
N ARG A 26 -8.74 15.19 10.28
CA ARG A 26 -7.78 15.24 11.39
C ARG A 26 -7.83 14.02 12.31
N TYR A 27 -9.01 13.45 12.54
CA TYR A 27 -9.16 12.25 13.38
C TYR A 27 -8.42 11.01 12.85
N MET A 28 -8.15 10.94 11.54
CA MET A 28 -7.38 9.86 10.92
C MET A 28 -5.90 9.86 11.30
N GLU A 29 -5.37 10.99 11.78
CA GLU A 29 -3.99 11.07 12.29
C GLU A 29 -3.83 10.25 13.57
N ASN A 30 -4.93 9.97 14.29
CA ASN A 30 -4.93 9.07 15.43
C ASN A 30 -5.08 7.60 14.98
N LEU A 31 -3.96 6.87 14.98
CA LEU A 31 -3.92 5.46 14.58
C LEU A 31 -4.68 4.51 15.53
N LYS A 32 -5.20 5.00 16.66
CA LYS A 32 -6.05 4.25 17.60
C LYS A 32 -7.54 4.62 17.48
N ASP A 33 -7.89 5.56 16.62
CA ASP A 33 -9.28 5.97 16.42
C ASP A 33 -10.10 4.86 15.75
N SER A 34 -11.23 4.50 16.35
CA SER A 34 -12.04 3.38 15.88
C SER A 34 -12.77 3.67 14.56
N ILE A 35 -13.11 4.94 14.30
CA ILE A 35 -13.76 5.35 13.05
C ILE A 35 -12.75 5.22 11.91
N PHE A 36 -11.53 5.69 12.11
CA PHE A 36 -10.44 5.54 11.15
C PHE A 36 -10.11 4.08 10.89
N LEU A 37 -9.91 3.28 11.94
CA LEU A 37 -9.57 1.85 11.80
C LEU A 37 -10.66 1.06 11.08
N ASN A 38 -11.93 1.37 11.32
CA ASN A 38 -13.03 0.73 10.60
C ASN A 38 -13.05 1.13 9.11
N TRP A 39 -12.86 2.41 8.81
CA TRP A 39 -12.78 2.87 7.42
C TRP A 39 -11.62 2.23 6.66
N VAL A 40 -10.43 2.09 7.29
CA VAL A 40 -9.28 1.39 6.69
C VAL A 40 -9.62 -0.06 6.33
N LYS A 41 -10.33 -0.80 7.19
CA LYS A 41 -10.75 -2.19 6.90
C LYS A 41 -11.71 -2.26 5.70
N GLU A 42 -12.63 -1.29 5.59
CA GLU A 42 -13.54 -1.21 4.44
C GLU A 42 -12.75 -0.91 3.15
N GLN A 43 -11.78 0.01 3.19
CA GLN A 43 -10.89 0.30 2.06
C GLN A 43 -10.03 -0.91 1.66
N GLU A 44 -9.49 -1.65 2.63
CA GLU A 44 -8.73 -2.87 2.40
C GLU A 44 -9.58 -3.93 1.67
N THR A 45 -10.82 -4.12 2.12
CA THR A 45 -11.75 -5.07 1.53
C THR A 45 -12.05 -4.73 0.07
N GLN A 46 -12.39 -3.47 -0.20
CA GLN A 46 -12.66 -3.01 -1.57
C GLN A 46 -11.44 -3.11 -2.48
N THR A 47 -10.26 -2.75 -1.96
CA THR A 47 -9.01 -2.87 -2.72
C THR A 47 -8.72 -4.33 -3.04
N LYS A 48 -8.91 -5.25 -2.09
CA LYS A 48 -8.74 -6.70 -2.32
C LYS A 48 -9.70 -7.22 -3.38
N GLU A 49 -10.97 -6.80 -3.35
CA GLU A 49 -11.95 -7.17 -4.37
C GLU A 49 -11.53 -6.67 -5.75
N ALA A 50 -11.14 -5.40 -5.86
CA ALA A 50 -10.68 -4.81 -7.12
C ALA A 50 -9.43 -5.54 -7.65
N LEU A 51 -8.44 -5.80 -6.80
CA LEU A 51 -7.23 -6.53 -7.18
C LEU A 51 -7.54 -7.97 -7.59
N ASN A 52 -8.44 -8.65 -6.88
CA ASN A 52 -8.84 -10.02 -7.19
C ASN A 52 -9.66 -10.13 -8.48
N SER A 53 -10.28 -9.05 -8.94
CA SER A 53 -10.98 -9.01 -10.23
C SER A 53 -10.03 -9.03 -11.43
N ILE A 54 -8.74 -8.75 -11.24
CA ILE A 54 -7.72 -8.77 -12.30
C ILE A 54 -7.44 -10.23 -12.71
N SER A 55 -7.88 -10.62 -13.90
CA SER A 55 -7.92 -12.02 -14.37
C SER A 55 -6.57 -12.76 -14.23
N ASN A 56 -5.46 -12.12 -14.57
CA ASN A 56 -4.13 -12.75 -14.57
C ASN A 56 -3.32 -12.53 -13.30
N ARG A 57 -3.88 -11.86 -12.27
CA ARG A 57 -3.14 -11.56 -11.04
C ARG A 57 -2.65 -12.82 -10.32
N LYS A 58 -3.48 -13.86 -10.24
CA LYS A 58 -3.11 -15.13 -9.58
C LYS A 58 -1.94 -15.82 -10.30
N ILE A 59 -1.94 -15.79 -11.63
CA ILE A 59 -0.87 -16.39 -12.46
C ILE A 59 0.44 -15.63 -12.24
N LEU A 60 0.39 -14.30 -12.22
CA LEU A 60 1.56 -13.46 -11.95
C LEU A 60 2.14 -13.73 -10.55
N LEU A 61 1.30 -13.77 -9.52
CA LEU A 61 1.73 -14.07 -8.15
C LEU A 61 2.38 -15.45 -8.05
N TYR A 62 1.78 -16.47 -8.68
CA TYR A 62 2.38 -17.81 -8.73
C TYR A 62 3.75 -17.78 -9.40
N LYS A 63 3.89 -17.06 -10.53
CA LYS A 63 5.17 -16.94 -11.24
C LYS A 63 6.24 -16.29 -10.35
N ILE A 64 5.91 -15.17 -9.68
CA ILE A 64 6.81 -14.49 -8.74
C ILE A 64 7.24 -15.45 -7.64
N SER A 65 6.30 -16.07 -6.93
CA SER A 65 6.62 -17.01 -5.85
C SER A 65 7.43 -18.23 -6.33
N SER A 66 7.21 -18.69 -7.56
CA SER A 66 7.97 -19.80 -8.13
C SER A 66 9.42 -19.42 -8.45
N LEU A 67 9.66 -18.17 -8.87
CA LEU A 67 11.00 -17.66 -9.15
C LEU A 67 11.76 -17.39 -7.85
N GLU A 68 11.11 -16.80 -6.85
CA GLU A 68 11.70 -16.60 -5.52
C GLU A 68 12.13 -17.92 -4.88
N LYS A 69 11.28 -18.95 -4.92
CA LYS A 69 11.62 -20.28 -4.39
C LYS A 69 12.77 -20.97 -5.13
N LYS A 70 12.99 -20.65 -6.41
CA LYS A 70 14.09 -21.21 -7.22
C LYS A 70 15.42 -20.51 -6.98
N ASN A 71 15.40 -19.27 -6.48
CA ASN A 71 16.61 -18.55 -6.15
C ASN A 71 17.15 -19.00 -4.79
N THR A 72 18.11 -19.92 -4.81
CA THR A 72 18.85 -20.33 -3.60
C THR A 72 19.90 -19.30 -3.17
N ALA A 73 20.23 -18.34 -4.03
CA ALA A 73 21.14 -17.24 -3.76
C ALA A 73 20.76 -16.00 -4.57
N THR A 74 21.01 -14.81 -4.01
CA THR A 74 20.93 -13.53 -4.72
C THR A 74 22.33 -12.96 -4.78
N PHE A 75 22.86 -12.73 -5.97
CA PHE A 75 24.15 -12.09 -6.18
C PHE A 75 23.92 -10.66 -6.66
N SER A 76 24.50 -9.68 -5.98
CA SER A 76 24.51 -8.28 -6.41
C SER A 76 25.95 -7.88 -6.78
N LEU A 77 26.09 -6.88 -7.63
CA LEU A 77 27.39 -6.25 -7.93
C LEU A 77 28.46 -7.19 -8.53
N LEU A 78 28.08 -8.06 -9.46
CA LEU A 78 29.02 -8.89 -10.21
C LEU A 78 30.10 -8.03 -10.87
N LYS A 79 31.35 -8.16 -10.43
CA LYS A 79 32.50 -7.53 -11.08
C LYS A 79 33.21 -8.56 -11.95
N ILE A 80 33.29 -8.26 -13.23
CA ILE A 80 33.99 -9.07 -14.23
C ILE A 80 35.31 -8.37 -14.54
N THR A 81 36.43 -9.05 -14.32
CA THR A 81 37.77 -8.55 -14.67
C THR A 81 38.13 -8.92 -16.11
N ASP A 82 39.12 -8.26 -16.70
CA ASP A 82 39.51 -8.42 -18.12
C ASP A 82 39.95 -9.85 -18.50
N ASN A 83 40.34 -10.67 -17.52
CA ASN A 83 40.64 -12.09 -17.68
C ASN A 83 39.42 -13.02 -17.45
N ASN A 84 38.20 -12.47 -17.48
CA ASN A 84 36.93 -13.17 -17.28
C ASN A 84 36.77 -13.84 -15.90
N THR A 85 37.47 -13.33 -14.88
CA THR A 85 37.28 -13.76 -13.49
C THR A 85 36.12 -12.99 -12.87
N HIS A 86 35.27 -13.72 -12.14
CA HIS A 86 34.04 -13.20 -11.57
C HIS A 86 34.16 -13.15 -10.04
N PHE A 87 33.97 -11.97 -9.45
CA PHE A 87 33.87 -11.77 -8.00
C PHE A 87 32.46 -11.28 -7.65
N TYR A 88 31.93 -11.77 -6.52
CA TYR A 88 30.63 -11.40 -5.97
C TYR A 88 30.74 -11.01 -4.49
#